data_AF-A0A9D6LMC4-F1
#
_entry.id   AF-A0A9D6LMC4-F1
#
_cell.length_a   1.000
_cell.length_b   1.000
_cell.length_c   1.000
_cell.angle_alpha   90.00
_cell.angle_beta   90.00
_cell.angle_gamma   90.00
#
_symmetry.space_group_name_H-M   'P 1'
#
loop_
_entity.id
_entity.type
_entity.pdbx_description
1 polymer ?
#
loop_
_entity_poly.entity_id
_entity_poly.type
_entity_poly.pdbx_seq_one_letter_code
_entity_poly.pdbx_strand_id
1 'polypeptide(L)'
;MRDLKRLIGNGKPHDDRYMIIGSSGMLKLTADRINEITAQLIDKPSPGSTSHAKPVQQKTVPNLALEEFMEHRLKDFVKQMKASGGRNLHPMLLREIERPLITITLKETNGNQIQAAHLLGLNRNTLRKKIRELKIRVYKSRQNNAQKSA
;
A
#
# COMPACT_ATOMS: atom_id res chain seq x y z
N MET A 1 25.38 -29.33 -6.07
CA MET A 1 24.17 -29.01 -5.28
C MET A 1 24.63 -28.19 -4.09
N ARG A 2 24.26 -26.90 -3.96
CA ARG A 2 24.80 -26.01 -2.92
C ARG A 2 23.97 -26.09 -1.64
N ASP A 3 24.62 -26.27 -0.50
CA ASP A 3 24.01 -26.48 0.81
C ASP A 3 23.21 -25.24 1.28
N LEU A 4 21.89 -25.39 1.38
CA LEU A 4 20.97 -24.40 1.95
C LEU A 4 20.79 -24.69 3.45
N LYS A 5 21.26 -23.80 4.32
CA LYS A 5 21.03 -23.89 5.78
C LYS A 5 19.69 -23.24 6.17
N ARG A 6 18.88 -23.98 6.91
CA ARG A 6 17.63 -23.51 7.55
C ARG A 6 17.95 -22.95 8.94
N LEU A 7 17.49 -21.73 9.24
CA LEU A 7 17.41 -21.21 10.61
C LEU A 7 15.95 -21.38 11.06
N ILE A 8 15.69 -22.23 12.06
CA ILE A 8 14.35 -22.42 12.63
C ILE A 8 14.37 -21.88 14.07
N GLY A 9 13.54 -20.87 14.35
CA GLY A 9 13.31 -20.35 15.70
C GLY A 9 12.28 -21.20 16.48
N ASN A 10 12.50 -21.33 17.79
CA ASN A 10 11.73 -22.18 18.71
C ASN A 10 10.37 -21.55 19.12
N GLY A 11 9.27 -22.04 18.50
CA GLY A 11 7.95 -22.34 19.10
C GLY A 11 7.00 -21.23 19.62
N LYS A 12 5.83 -21.08 18.97
CA LYS A 12 4.43 -21.06 19.53
C LYS A 12 3.38 -20.88 18.39
N PRO A 13 2.07 -21.17 18.58
CA PRO A 13 1.13 -21.47 17.48
C PRO A 13 0.39 -20.27 16.83
N HIS A 14 1.02 -19.08 16.81
CA HIS A 14 0.57 -17.90 16.03
C HIS A 14 1.78 -17.10 15.54
N ASP A 15 2.77 -17.82 15.02
CA ASP A 15 4.06 -17.27 14.63
C ASP A 15 4.04 -17.02 13.11
N ASP A 16 3.85 -15.76 12.71
CA ASP A 16 4.02 -15.24 11.34
C ASP A 16 5.49 -15.37 10.92
N ARG A 17 5.98 -16.62 10.82
CA ARG A 17 7.35 -16.95 10.48
C ARG A 17 7.54 -16.80 8.98
N TYR A 18 8.13 -15.69 8.58
CA TYR A 18 8.64 -15.51 7.24
C TYR A 18 9.96 -16.28 7.09
N MET A 19 9.98 -17.27 6.19
CA MET A 19 11.20 -17.97 5.80
C MET A 19 12.01 -17.10 4.83
N ILE A 20 13.21 -16.69 5.24
CA ILE A 20 14.15 -15.99 4.37
C ILE A 20 15.05 -17.03 3.69
N ILE A 21 14.95 -17.15 2.37
CA ILE A 21 15.78 -18.06 1.55
C ILE A 21 16.74 -17.21 0.71
N GLY A 22 18.03 -17.51 0.81
CA GLY A 22 19.08 -16.79 0.09
C GLY A 22 20.39 -17.58 0.06
N SER A 23 21.39 -17.06 -0.64
CA SER A 23 22.74 -17.64 -0.60
C SER A 23 23.34 -17.45 0.79
N SER A 24 24.23 -18.36 1.22
CA SER A 24 24.84 -18.30 2.56
C SER A 24 25.52 -16.95 2.86
N GLY A 25 26.12 -16.31 1.86
CA GLY A 25 26.68 -14.96 2.00
C GLY A 25 25.62 -13.87 2.23
N MET A 26 24.51 -13.91 1.50
CA MET A 26 23.38 -12.99 1.69
C MET A 26 22.70 -13.17 3.05
N LEU A 27 22.49 -14.42 3.47
CA LEU A 27 21.87 -14.73 4.76
C LEU A 27 22.72 -14.24 5.93
N LYS A 28 24.05 -14.40 5.84
CA LYS A 28 24.97 -13.90 6.86
C LYS A 28 24.97 -12.38 6.94
N LEU A 29 25.09 -11.70 5.79
CA LEU A 29 25.01 -10.24 5.72
C LEU A 29 23.67 -9.68 6.25
N THR A 30 22.57 -10.38 5.96
CA THR A 30 21.23 -9.99 6.43
C THR A 30 21.11 -10.18 7.94
N ALA A 31 21.61 -11.30 8.48
CA ALA A 31 21.62 -11.55 9.92
C ALA A 31 22.48 -10.52 10.67
N ASP A 32 23.67 -10.20 10.15
CA ASP A 32 24.58 -9.22 10.75
C ASP A 32 23.92 -7.84 10.80
N ARG A 33 23.21 -7.45 9.74
CA ARG A 33 22.50 -6.16 9.68
C ARG A 33 21.27 -6.10 10.57
N ILE A 34 20.54 -7.21 10.73
CA ILE A 34 19.43 -7.30 11.71
C ILE A 34 19.97 -7.10 13.13
N ASN A 35 21.10 -7.73 13.45
CA ASN A 35 21.73 -7.60 14.76
C ASN A 35 22.24 -6.17 15.01
N GLU A 36 22.83 -5.54 14.00
CA GLU A 36 23.29 -4.14 14.07
C GLU A 36 22.13 -3.17 14.35
N ILE A 37 21.02 -3.31 13.62
CA ILE A 37 19.81 -2.50 13.83
C ILE A 37 19.22 -2.77 15.21
N THR A 38 19.19 -4.03 15.63
CA THR A 38 18.67 -4.41 16.96
C THR A 38 19.51 -3.81 18.07
N ALA A 39 20.85 -3.84 17.95
CA ALA A 39 21.77 -3.24 18.91
C ALA A 39 21.56 -1.72 19.05
N GLN A 40 21.28 -1.02 17.94
CA GLN A 40 20.96 0.41 17.95
C GLN A 40 19.62 0.74 18.62
N LEU A 41 18.71 -0.23 18.72
CA LEU A 41 17.40 -0.06 19.35
C LEU A 41 17.41 -0.36 20.86
N ILE A 42 18.42 -1.05 21.38
CA ILE A 42 18.49 -1.50 22.78
C ILE A 42 18.82 -0.35 23.77
N ASP A 43 19.33 0.79 23.32
CA ASP A 43 19.71 1.93 24.19
C ASP A 43 18.52 2.85 24.58
N LYS A 44 17.27 2.44 24.32
CA LYS A 44 16.09 3.10 24.88
C LYS A 44 15.38 2.16 25.85
N PRO A 45 15.43 2.41 27.17
CA PRO A 45 14.61 1.65 28.09
C PRO A 45 13.13 1.95 27.81
N SER A 46 12.42 0.96 27.28
CA SER A 46 10.95 0.92 27.25
C SER A 46 10.50 0.18 28.50
N PRO A 47 9.93 0.84 29.52
CA PRO A 47 9.33 0.12 30.62
C PRO A 47 7.98 -0.44 30.17
N GLY A 48 7.83 -1.76 30.27
CA GLY A 48 6.51 -2.39 30.30
C GLY A 48 6.12 -3.17 29.05
N SER A 49 6.43 -4.46 29.07
CA SER A 49 5.50 -5.49 28.62
C SER A 49 4.26 -5.47 29.53
N THR A 50 3.27 -4.64 29.21
CA THR A 50 1.89 -4.84 29.67
C THR A 50 0.95 -4.57 28.50
N SER A 51 0.07 -5.54 28.28
CA SER A 51 -1.02 -5.55 27.32
C SER A 51 -1.86 -4.28 27.34
N HIS A 52 -1.50 -3.25 26.56
CA HIS A 52 -2.40 -2.17 26.14
C HIS A 52 -1.88 -1.59 24.82
N ALA A 53 -1.92 -2.39 23.75
CA ALA A 53 -2.07 -1.81 22.44
C ALA A 53 -3.42 -1.09 22.45
N LYS A 54 -3.42 0.23 22.69
CA LYS A 54 -4.57 1.08 22.41
C LYS A 54 -5.06 0.69 21.02
N PRO A 55 -6.37 0.43 20.81
CA PRO A 55 -6.86 0.22 19.47
C PRO A 55 -6.47 1.48 18.71
N VAL A 56 -5.64 1.32 17.67
CA VAL A 56 -5.57 2.30 16.59
C VAL A 56 -7.02 2.42 16.18
N GLN A 57 -7.65 3.53 16.55
CA GLN A 57 -8.99 3.87 16.11
C GLN A 57 -8.87 4.04 14.61
N GLN A 58 -8.99 2.93 13.88
CA GLN A 58 -9.38 2.95 12.50
C GLN A 58 -10.72 3.67 12.53
N LYS A 59 -10.72 4.96 12.21
CA LYS A 59 -11.92 5.61 11.71
C LYS A 59 -12.34 4.77 10.52
N THR A 60 -13.21 3.80 10.77
CA THR A 60 -13.91 3.09 9.73
C THR A 60 -14.70 4.16 9.01
N VAL A 61 -14.19 4.59 7.86
CA VAL A 61 -15.02 5.29 6.89
C VAL A 61 -16.28 4.44 6.73
N PRO A 62 -17.50 5.01 6.90
CA PRO A 62 -18.73 4.23 6.89
C PRO A 62 -18.88 3.57 5.51
N ASN A 63 -18.43 2.32 5.42
CA ASN A 63 -18.42 1.54 4.19
C ASN A 63 -19.84 1.37 3.64
N LEU A 64 -20.82 1.26 4.55
CA LEU A 64 -22.24 1.13 4.26
C LEU A 64 -22.80 2.28 3.40
N ALA A 65 -22.37 3.52 3.64
CA ALA A 65 -22.92 4.69 2.94
C ALA A 65 -22.43 4.79 1.49
N LEU A 66 -21.18 4.40 1.22
CA LEU A 66 -20.63 4.40 -0.13
C LEU A 66 -21.15 3.22 -0.95
N GLU A 67 -21.27 2.05 -0.33
CA GLU A 67 -21.81 0.85 -0.98
C GLU A 67 -23.25 1.07 -1.46
N GLU A 68 -24.13 1.59 -0.61
CA GLU A 68 -25.52 1.89 -0.96
C GLU A 68 -25.62 2.95 -2.07
N PHE A 69 -24.81 4.01 -1.98
CA PHE A 69 -24.72 5.02 -3.04
C PHE A 69 -24.29 4.41 -4.38
N MET A 70 -23.29 3.53 -4.36
CA MET A 70 -22.81 2.86 -5.56
C MET A 70 -23.84 1.90 -6.13
N GLU A 71 -24.50 1.10 -5.29
CA GLU A 71 -25.57 0.19 -5.74
C GLU A 71 -26.68 0.95 -6.45
N HIS A 72 -27.17 2.03 -5.83
CA HIS A 72 -28.21 2.87 -6.41
C HIS A 72 -27.78 3.45 -7.77
N ARG A 73 -26.55 3.97 -7.88
CA ARG A 73 -26.03 4.54 -9.12
C ARG A 73 -25.78 3.50 -10.21
N LEU A 74 -25.32 2.30 -9.86
CA LEU A 74 -24.94 1.28 -10.84
C LEU A 74 -26.14 0.48 -11.35
N LYS A 75 -27.24 0.42 -10.59
CA LYS A 75 -28.44 -0.36 -10.94
C LYS A 75 -28.97 -0.06 -12.35
N ASP A 76 -29.14 1.21 -12.69
CA ASP A 76 -29.66 1.60 -13.99
C ASP A 76 -28.63 1.46 -15.10
N PHE A 77 -27.35 1.71 -14.78
CA PHE A 77 -26.25 1.54 -15.73
C PHE A 77 -26.09 0.09 -16.19
N VAL A 78 -26.16 -0.87 -15.27
CA VAL A 78 -26.10 -2.31 -15.58
C VAL A 78 -27.27 -2.73 -16.46
N LYS A 79 -28.50 -2.26 -16.14
CA LYS A 79 -29.69 -2.54 -16.94
C LYS A 79 -29.55 -2.01 -18.36
N GLN A 80 -29.10 -0.77 -18.51
CA GLN A 80 -28.92 -0.13 -19.80
C GLN A 80 -27.84 -0.84 -20.64
N MET A 81 -26.73 -1.22 -20.02
CA MET A 81 -25.65 -1.93 -20.71
C MET A 81 -26.07 -3.33 -21.17
N LYS A 82 -26.88 -4.03 -20.36
CA LYS A 82 -27.47 -5.32 -20.75
C LYS A 82 -28.41 -5.14 -21.94
N ALA A 83 -29.26 -4.11 -21.93
CA ALA A 83 -30.20 -3.83 -23.02
C ALA A 83 -29.49 -3.46 -24.34
N SER A 84 -28.35 -2.78 -24.27
CA SER A 84 -27.55 -2.41 -25.45
C SER A 84 -26.63 -3.52 -25.96
N GLY A 85 -26.66 -4.72 -25.37
CA GLY A 85 -25.74 -5.82 -25.73
C GLY A 85 -24.26 -5.54 -25.41
N GLY A 86 -23.98 -4.64 -24.46
CA GLY A 86 -22.62 -4.28 -24.06
C GLY A 86 -21.85 -5.47 -23.47
N ARG A 87 -20.54 -5.52 -23.72
CA ARG A 87 -19.61 -6.50 -23.15
C ARG A 87 -18.51 -5.78 -22.37
N ASN A 88 -17.83 -6.50 -21.48
CA ASN A 88 -16.70 -5.98 -20.71
C ASN A 88 -17.06 -4.82 -19.76
N LEU A 89 -18.24 -4.89 -19.13
CA LEU A 89 -18.70 -3.91 -18.13
C LEU A 89 -17.67 -3.71 -16.99
N HIS A 90 -17.18 -4.80 -16.41
CA HIS A 90 -16.27 -4.75 -15.28
C HIS A 90 -14.99 -3.93 -15.54
N PRO A 91 -14.16 -4.22 -16.58
CA PRO A 91 -12.98 -3.42 -16.85
C PRO A 91 -13.30 -1.98 -17.27
N MET A 92 -14.43 -1.73 -17.93
CA MET A 92 -14.89 -0.37 -18.22
C MET A 92 -15.15 0.41 -16.93
N LEU A 93 -15.95 -0.16 -16.02
CA LEU A 93 -16.30 0.49 -14.77
C LEU A 93 -15.08 0.66 -13.86
N LEU A 94 -14.22 -0.34 -13.77
CA LEU A 94 -12.98 -0.26 -13.01
C LEU A 94 -12.11 0.91 -13.49
N ARG A 95 -12.01 1.11 -14.81
CA ARG A 95 -11.29 2.25 -15.40
C ARG A 95 -11.93 3.60 -15.03
N GLU A 96 -13.25 3.69 -15.06
CA GLU A 96 -13.99 4.92 -14.73
C GLU A 96 -13.87 5.28 -13.24
N ILE A 97 -13.72 4.31 -12.34
CA ILE A 97 -13.54 4.54 -10.91
C ILE A 97 -12.07 4.79 -10.55
N GLU A 98 -11.14 4.01 -11.12
CA GLU A 98 -9.71 4.12 -10.78
C GLU A 98 -9.11 5.46 -11.21
N ARG A 99 -9.54 6.00 -12.36
CA ARG A 99 -9.01 7.28 -12.87
C ARG A 99 -9.25 8.46 -11.93
N PRO A 100 -10.47 8.76 -11.47
CA PRO A 100 -10.71 9.84 -10.51
C PRO A 100 -10.05 9.57 -9.16
N LEU A 101 -10.10 8.32 -8.65
CA LEU A 101 -9.44 7.95 -7.39
C LEU A 101 -7.95 8.29 -7.41
N ILE A 102 -7.22 7.79 -8.42
CA ILE A 102 -5.78 8.04 -8.56
C ILE A 102 -5.49 9.53 -8.79
N THR A 103 -6.33 10.21 -9.56
CA THR A 103 -6.14 11.65 -9.86
C THR A 103 -6.26 12.49 -8.59
N ILE A 104 -7.25 12.23 -7.75
CA ILE A 104 -7.46 12.93 -6.48
C ILE A 104 -6.30 12.64 -5.54
N THR A 105 -5.93 11.37 -5.34
CA THR A 105 -4.79 11.01 -4.48
C THR A 105 -3.50 11.69 -4.92
N LEU A 106 -3.22 11.76 -6.23
CA LEU A 106 -2.04 12.46 -6.73
C LEU A 106 -2.09 13.97 -6.47
N LYS A 107 -3.27 14.59 -6.46
CA LYS A 107 -3.42 16.02 -6.09
C LYS A 107 -3.14 16.21 -4.60
N GLU A 108 -3.73 15.38 -3.75
CA GLU A 108 -3.52 15.41 -2.29
C GLU A 108 -2.05 15.24 -1.90
N THR A 109 -1.30 14.43 -2.67
CA THR A 109 0.14 14.23 -2.45
C THR A 109 1.04 15.13 -3.28
N ASN A 110 0.51 16.20 -3.91
CA ASN A 110 1.29 17.15 -4.71
C ASN A 110 2.09 16.50 -5.86
N GLY A 111 1.57 15.41 -6.42
CA GLY A 111 2.23 14.62 -7.47
C GLY A 111 3.33 13.68 -6.94
N ASN A 112 3.51 13.56 -5.62
CA ASN A 112 4.41 12.58 -5.03
C ASN A 112 3.83 11.17 -5.17
N GLN A 113 4.35 10.42 -6.14
CA GLN A 113 3.88 9.08 -6.47
C GLN A 113 4.21 8.04 -5.39
N ILE A 114 5.24 8.25 -4.57
CA ILE A 114 5.57 7.31 -3.48
C ILE A 114 4.51 7.44 -2.38
N GLN A 115 4.23 8.68 -1.96
CA GLN A 115 3.18 8.96 -0.98
C GLN A 115 1.79 8.57 -1.50
N ALA A 116 1.48 8.85 -2.77
CA ALA A 116 0.21 8.44 -3.38
C ALA A 116 0.06 6.92 -3.40
N ALA A 117 1.11 6.19 -3.75
CA ALA A 117 1.08 4.73 -3.78
C ALA A 117 0.85 4.16 -2.36
N HIS A 118 1.50 4.73 -1.35
CA HIS A 118 1.29 4.36 0.04
C HIS A 118 -0.15 4.65 0.51
N LEU A 119 -0.69 5.83 0.21
CA LEU A 119 -2.06 6.21 0.56
C LEU A 119 -3.10 5.31 -0.13
N LEU A 120 -2.85 4.91 -1.38
CA LEU A 120 -3.70 3.98 -2.12
C LEU A 120 -3.52 2.52 -1.71
N GLY A 121 -2.50 2.18 -0.91
CA GLY A 121 -2.15 0.79 -0.60
C GLY A 121 -1.65 0.00 -1.82
N LEU A 122 -1.07 0.68 -2.82
CA LEU A 122 -0.56 0.07 -4.04
C LEU A 122 0.96 0.06 -4.06
N ASN A 123 1.54 -0.92 -4.76
CA ASN A 123 2.94 -0.81 -5.16
C ASN A 123 3.13 0.40 -6.09
N ARG A 124 4.16 1.22 -5.86
CA ARG A 124 4.50 2.38 -6.69
C ARG A 124 4.66 2.04 -8.17
N ASN A 125 5.18 0.86 -8.52
CA ASN A 125 5.30 0.43 -9.91
C ASN A 125 3.93 0.20 -10.56
N THR A 126 3.00 -0.38 -9.79
CA THR A 126 1.60 -0.54 -10.19
C THR A 126 0.93 0.81 -10.38
N LEU A 127 1.08 1.74 -9.43
CA LEU A 127 0.56 3.10 -9.59
C LEU A 127 1.12 3.78 -10.85
N ARG A 128 2.44 3.67 -11.09
CA ARG A 128 3.08 4.25 -12.29
C ARG A 128 2.52 3.65 -13.59
N LYS A 129 2.23 2.35 -13.61
CA LYS A 129 1.59 1.67 -14.75
C LYS A 129 0.18 2.20 -14.96
N LYS A 130 -0.64 2.25 -13.90
CA LYS A 130 -2.02 2.78 -13.95
C LYS A 130 -2.07 4.24 -14.40
N ILE A 131 -1.17 5.11 -13.93
CA ILE A 131 -1.08 6.51 -14.37
C ILE A 131 -0.93 6.61 -15.90
N ARG A 132 -0.07 5.77 -16.50
CA ARG A 132 0.13 5.75 -17.96
C ARG A 132 -1.07 5.20 -18.71
N GLU A 133 -1.62 4.07 -18.25
CA GLU A 133 -2.76 3.40 -18.88
C GLU A 133 -4.01 4.27 -18.87
N LEU A 134 -4.26 4.96 -17.76
CA LEU A 134 -5.39 5.86 -17.55
C LEU A 134 -5.14 7.28 -18.09
N LYS A 135 -3.95 7.53 -18.67
CA LYS A 135 -3.51 8.83 -19.20
C LYS A 135 -3.72 9.98 -18.21
N ILE A 136 -3.31 9.76 -16.95
CA ILE A 136 -3.47 10.74 -15.87
C ILE A 136 -2.29 11.73 -15.92
N ARG A 137 -2.61 13.03 -15.93
CA ARG A 137 -1.60 14.09 -15.91
C ARG A 137 -1.16 14.34 -14.47
N VAL A 138 0.13 14.12 -14.20
CA VAL A 138 0.72 14.38 -12.88
C VAL A 138 1.26 15.81 -12.87
N TYR A 139 0.70 16.66 -12.02
CA TYR A 139 1.22 17.99 -11.76
C TYR A 139 2.17 17.91 -10.57
N LYS A 140 3.44 18.26 -10.77
CA LYS A 140 4.36 18.52 -9.64
C LYS A 140 4.17 19.98 -9.25
N SER A 141 3.70 20.24 -8.03
CA SER A 141 3.75 21.60 -7.50
C SER A 141 5.23 21.99 -7.30
N ARG A 142 5.59 23.18 -7.76
CA ARG A 142 6.96 23.68 -7.80
C ARG A 142 7.40 24.32 -6.47
N GLN A 143 6.91 23.82 -5.34
CA GLN A 143 7.15 24.43 -4.04
C GLN A 143 8.05 23.54 -3.18
N ASN A 144 9.26 24.04 -2.89
CA ASN A 144 10.08 23.82 -1.67
C ASN A 144 11.58 24.18 -1.84
N ASN A 145 11.92 25.24 -2.60
CA ASN A 145 13.30 25.79 -2.62
C ASN A 145 13.39 27.27 -2.20
N ALA A 146 12.30 27.91 -1.74
CA ALA A 146 12.28 29.34 -1.42
C ALA A 146 12.34 29.67 0.09
N GLN A 147 12.57 28.69 0.97
CA GLN A 147 12.57 28.88 2.44
C GLN A 147 13.89 28.45 3.12
N LYS A 148 15.00 28.33 2.37
CA LYS A 148 16.34 28.05 2.93
C LYS A 148 17.40 29.11 2.59
N SER A 149 16.97 30.31 2.19
CA SER A 149 17.85 31.42 1.76
C SER A 149 17.48 32.73 2.45
N ALA A 150 17.33 32.71 3.78
CA ALA A 150 17.22 33.90 4.61
C ALA A 150 17.96 33.65 5.93
#